data_AF-A0A379PJ81-F1
#
_entry.id   AF-A0A379PJ81-F1
#
_cell.length_a   1.000
_cell.length_b   1.000
_cell.length_c   1.000
_cell.angle_alpha   90.00
_cell.angle_beta   90.00
_cell.angle_gamma   90.00
#
_symmetry.space_group_name_H-M   'P 1'
#
loop_
_entity.id
_entity.type
_entity.pdbx_description
1 polymer ?
#
loop_
_entity_poly.entity_id
_entity_poly.type
_entity_poly.pdbx_seq_one_letter_code
_entity_poly.pdbx_strand_id
1 'polypeptide(L)'
;MTTPPFKATITITIEGPSPDEFGLALSNATDSLGFGSAGNGSTPNGTAYRYEIVSNLPSQPMTLDRLLKFMDDNIDNEDDRQLLRDTWGTDHLKDPNSPDRS
;
A
#
# COMPACT_ATOMS: atom_id res chain seq x y z
N MET A 1 20.30 -9.99 9.07
CA MET A 1 18.96 -9.35 9.03
C MET A 1 18.42 -9.55 7.63
N THR A 2 17.25 -10.17 7.48
CA THR A 2 16.58 -10.31 6.18
C THR A 2 16.02 -8.96 5.76
N THR A 3 16.13 -8.61 4.48
CA THR A 3 15.50 -7.41 3.93
C THR A 3 13.99 -7.51 4.15
N PRO A 4 13.31 -6.47 4.67
CA PRO A 4 11.87 -6.50 4.83
C PRO A 4 11.20 -6.82 3.47
N PRO A 5 10.25 -7.77 3.42
CA PRO A 5 9.63 -8.20 2.16
C PRO A 5 8.82 -7.07 1.50
N PHE A 6 8.35 -6.11 2.30
CA PHE A 6 7.58 -4.95 1.86
C PHE A 6 8.27 -3.66 2.30
N LYS A 7 8.33 -2.69 1.39
CA LYS A 7 8.94 -1.38 1.58
C LYS A 7 8.17 -0.31 0.82
N ALA A 8 8.11 0.88 1.42
CA ALA A 8 7.67 2.10 0.77
C ALA A 8 8.65 3.23 1.09
N THR A 9 8.85 4.12 0.14
CA THR A 9 9.67 5.33 0.28
C THR A 9 8.80 6.51 -0.10
N ILE A 10 8.69 7.45 0.84
CA ILE A 10 7.98 8.71 0.65
C ILE A 10 9.04 9.78 0.44
N THR A 11 8.96 10.49 -0.68
CA THR A 11 9.80 11.65 -0.96
C THR A 11 8.91 12.88 -0.96
N ILE A 12 9.24 13.87 -0.13
CA ILE A 12 8.60 15.18 -0.13
C ILE A 12 9.68 16.22 -0.42
N THR A 13 9.47 17.03 -1.44
CA THR A 13 10.34 18.14 -1.82
C THR A 13 9.57 19.43 -1.59
N ILE A 14 10.14 20.35 -0.82
CA ILE A 14 9.57 21.68 -0.55
C ILE A 14 10.58 22.73 -0.97
N GLU A 15 10.16 23.65 -1.83
CA GLU A 15 10.99 24.71 -2.40
C GLU A 15 10.24 26.04 -2.31
N GLY A 16 10.85 27.05 -1.68
CA GLY A 16 10.21 28.35 -1.49
C GLY A 16 11.24 29.48 -1.37
N PRO A 17 10.80 30.73 -1.59
CA PRO A 17 11.67 31.91 -1.53
C PRO A 17 12.05 32.33 -0.10
N SER A 18 11.30 31.86 0.91
CA SER A 18 11.54 32.11 2.33
C SER A 18 11.15 30.88 3.17
N PRO A 19 11.56 30.79 4.45
CA PRO A 19 11.13 29.71 5.35
C PRO A 19 9.67 29.85 5.81
N ASP A 20 9.02 30.97 5.50
CA ASP A 20 7.63 31.20 5.84
C ASP A 20 6.76 30.17 5.12
N GLU A 21 5.74 29.65 5.80
CA GLU A 21 4.83 28.61 5.27
C GLU A 21 5.50 27.27 4.90
N PHE A 22 6.79 27.04 5.17
CA PHE A 22 7.41 25.71 4.98
C PHE A 22 6.66 24.61 5.74
N GLY A 23 6.23 24.89 6.97
CA GLY A 23 5.41 23.99 7.77
C GLY A 23 4.04 23.72 7.13
N LEU A 24 3.42 24.75 6.53
CA LEU A 24 2.14 24.60 5.83
C LEU A 24 2.31 23.77 4.55
N ALA A 25 3.38 23.98 3.79
CA ALA A 25 3.71 23.19 2.60
C ALA A 25 3.91 21.71 2.96
N LEU A 26 4.59 21.42 4.08
CA LEU A 26 4.75 20.06 4.58
C LEU A 26 3.40 19.45 4.98
N SER A 27 2.57 20.16 5.74
CA SER A 27 1.23 19.70 6.11
C SER A 27 0.36 19.39 4.90
N ASN A 28 0.33 20.30 3.91
CA ASN A 28 -0.44 20.09 2.68
C ASN A 28 0.06 18.87 1.88
N ALA A 29 1.39 18.66 1.83
CA ALA A 29 1.97 17.49 1.20
C ALA A 29 1.56 16.20 1.93
N THR A 30 1.62 16.19 3.27
CA THR A 30 1.29 15.01 4.09
C THR A 30 -0.20 14.67 4.09
N ASP A 31 -1.07 15.69 4.09
CA ASP A 31 -2.53 15.51 4.04
C ASP A 31 -2.98 14.92 2.69
N SER A 32 -2.17 15.13 1.64
CA SER A 32 -2.43 14.63 0.29
C SER A 32 -1.84 13.24 0.02
N LEU A 33 -1.15 12.63 0.99
CA LEU A 33 -0.50 11.33 0.81
C LEU A 33 -1.53 10.20 0.72
N GLY A 34 -1.47 9.44 -0.37
CA GLY A 34 -2.13 8.16 -0.54
C GLY A 34 -1.19 7.11 -1.16
N PHE A 35 -1.40 5.81 -0.89
CA PHE A 35 -0.58 4.78 -1.52
C PHE A 35 -0.71 4.83 -3.06
N GLY A 36 0.43 4.81 -3.75
CA GLY A 36 0.49 4.96 -5.22
C GLY A 36 0.20 6.37 -5.72
N SER A 37 0.14 7.37 -4.84
CA SER A 37 -0.05 8.76 -5.23
C SER A 37 1.28 9.48 -5.45
N ALA A 38 1.27 10.37 -6.43
CA ALA A 38 2.22 11.45 -6.58
C ALA A 38 1.43 12.73 -6.81
N GLY A 39 1.94 13.85 -6.32
CA GLY A 39 1.22 15.11 -6.41
C GLY A 39 2.10 16.30 -6.16
N ASN A 40 1.53 17.47 -6.37
CA ASN A 40 2.18 18.74 -6.13
C ASN A 40 1.16 19.81 -5.73
N GLY A 41 1.67 20.93 -5.23
CA GLY A 41 0.88 22.11 -4.93
C GLY A 41 1.77 23.27 -4.50
N SER A 42 1.15 24.35 -4.06
CA SER A 42 1.85 25.52 -3.54
C SER A 42 1.03 26.19 -2.45
N THR A 43 1.71 26.78 -1.47
CA THR A 43 1.10 27.65 -0.48
C THR A 43 0.82 29.05 -1.08
N PRO A 44 0.03 29.90 -0.41
CA PRO A 44 -0.26 31.25 -0.89
C PRO A 44 0.98 32.14 -1.11
N ASN A 45 2.05 31.96 -0.33
CA ASN A 45 3.29 32.72 -0.51
C ASN A 45 4.19 32.22 -1.66
N GLY A 46 3.77 31.16 -2.37
CA GLY A 46 4.54 30.58 -3.47
C GLY A 46 5.53 29.49 -3.07
N THR A 47 5.50 28.99 -1.83
CA THR A 47 6.26 27.80 -1.44
C THR A 47 5.62 26.57 -2.09
N ALA A 48 6.34 25.97 -3.04
CA ALA A 48 5.91 24.80 -3.76
C ALA A 48 6.26 23.52 -2.97
N TYR A 49 5.40 22.52 -3.09
CA TYR A 49 5.68 21.17 -2.61
C TYR A 49 5.38 20.13 -3.69
N ARG A 50 6.16 19.05 -3.68
CA ARG A 50 5.96 17.85 -4.49
C ARG A 50 6.11 16.64 -3.61
N TYR A 51 5.33 15.60 -3.85
CA TYR A 51 5.45 14.35 -3.13
C TYR A 51 5.28 13.14 -4.05
N GLU A 52 5.94 12.05 -3.70
CA GLU A 52 5.85 10.77 -4.38
C GLU A 52 5.96 9.63 -3.37
N ILE A 53 5.12 8.60 -3.51
CA ILE A 53 5.22 7.35 -2.75
C ILE A 53 5.59 6.21 -3.71
N VAL A 54 6.80 5.70 -3.59
CA VAL A 54 7.26 4.50 -4.31
C VAL A 54 7.19 3.32 -3.36
N SER A 55 6.44 2.27 -3.71
CA SER A 55 6.36 1.05 -2.90
C SER A 55 6.54 -0.21 -3.75
N ASN A 56 6.98 -1.30 -3.11
CA ASN A 56 6.95 -2.62 -3.73
C ASN A 56 5.67 -3.40 -3.40
N LEU A 57 4.61 -2.70 -2.96
CA LEU A 57 3.32 -3.32 -2.78
C LEU A 57 2.80 -3.82 -4.14
N PRO A 58 2.09 -4.96 -4.18
CA PRO A 58 1.45 -5.42 -5.40
C PRO A 58 0.54 -4.31 -5.96
N SER A 59 0.73 -3.95 -7.23
CA SER A 59 -0.11 -2.95 -7.92
C SER A 59 -1.53 -3.44 -8.17
N GLN A 60 -1.75 -4.75 -8.09
CA GLN A 60 -3.06 -5.35 -8.25
C GLN A 60 -3.88 -5.17 -6.96
N PRO A 61 -5.15 -4.75 -7.06
CA PRO A 61 -6.04 -4.67 -5.92
C PRO A 61 -6.14 -6.04 -5.22
N MET A 62 -6.46 -6.02 -3.93
CA MET A 62 -6.71 -7.24 -3.18
C MET A 62 -7.93 -7.96 -3.76
N THR A 63 -7.69 -9.10 -4.41
CA THR A 63 -8.73 -10.01 -4.87
C THR A 63 -9.26 -10.82 -3.69
N LEU A 64 -10.51 -11.28 -3.75
CA LEU A 64 -11.07 -12.19 -2.75
C LEU A 64 -10.16 -13.41 -2.52
N ASP A 65 -9.66 -14.05 -3.57
CA ASP A 65 -8.75 -15.21 -3.43
C ASP A 65 -7.47 -14.88 -2.64
N ARG A 66 -6.81 -13.76 -2.94
CA ARG A 66 -5.65 -13.30 -2.15
C ARG A 66 -5.99 -12.99 -0.70
N LEU A 67 -7.18 -12.42 -0.44
CA LEU A 67 -7.63 -12.17 0.93
C LEU A 67 -7.86 -13.48 1.68
N LEU A 68 -8.59 -14.43 1.08
CA LEU A 68 -8.87 -15.73 1.66
C LEU A 68 -7.58 -16.51 1.93
N LYS A 69 -6.63 -16.50 0.98
CA LYS A 69 -5.30 -17.08 1.17
C LYS A 69 -4.54 -16.41 2.30
N PHE A 70 -4.56 -15.07 2.37
CA PHE A 70 -3.92 -14.34 3.46
C PHE A 70 -4.52 -14.71 4.81
N MET A 71 -5.85 -14.82 4.91
CA MET A 71 -6.52 -15.27 6.14
C MET A 71 -6.13 -16.70 6.49
N ASP A 72 -6.16 -17.63 5.54
CA ASP A 72 -5.78 -19.04 5.76
C ASP A 72 -4.34 -19.18 6.26
N ASP A 73 -3.40 -18.44 5.65
CA ASP A 73 -1.96 -18.44 5.99
C ASP A 73 -1.66 -17.80 7.37
N ASN A 74 -2.57 -16.98 7.93
CA ASN A 74 -2.37 -16.21 9.17
C ASN A 74 -3.36 -16.54 10.29
N ILE A 75 -4.32 -17.44 10.07
CA ILE A 75 -5.19 -17.96 11.14
C ILE A 75 -4.40 -18.98 11.95
N ASP A 76 -4.23 -18.71 13.25
CA ASP A 76 -3.52 -19.61 14.17
C ASP A 76 -4.38 -20.79 14.65
N ASN A 77 -5.71 -20.66 14.63
CA ASN A 77 -6.66 -21.67 15.09
C ASN A 77 -7.13 -22.57 13.94
N GLU A 78 -6.91 -23.88 14.04
CA GLU A 78 -7.32 -24.83 13.00
C GLU A 78 -8.83 -24.87 12.76
N ASP A 79 -9.65 -24.71 13.81
CA ASP A 79 -11.11 -24.74 13.67
C ASP A 79 -11.62 -23.55 12.84
N ASP A 80 -11.02 -22.37 13.05
CA ASP A 80 -11.36 -21.16 12.29
C ASP A 80 -10.85 -21.25 10.83
N ARG A 81 -9.70 -21.90 10.62
CA ARG A 81 -9.17 -22.16 9.29
C ARG A 81 -10.06 -23.13 8.53
N GLN A 82 -10.52 -24.19 9.19
CA GLN A 82 -11.44 -25.15 8.60
C GLN A 82 -12.80 -24.50 8.28
N LEU A 83 -13.32 -23.67 9.17
CA LEU A 83 -14.55 -22.91 8.90
C LEU A 83 -14.43 -22.01 7.66
N LEU A 84 -13.29 -21.34 7.48
CA LEU A 84 -13.01 -20.53 6.28
C LEU A 84 -13.05 -21.39 5.01
N ARG A 85 -12.39 -22.55 5.03
CA ARG A 85 -12.36 -23.49 3.89
C ARG A 85 -13.71 -24.12 3.60
N ASP A 86 -14.50 -24.41 4.62
CA ASP A 86 -15.85 -24.96 4.48
C ASP A 86 -16.81 -23.90 3.90
N THR A 87 -16.64 -22.63 4.29
CA THR A 87 -17.49 -21.53 3.84
C THR A 87 -17.15 -21.07 2.42
N TRP A 88 -15.86 -20.98 2.08
CA TRP A 88 -15.38 -20.35 0.84
C TRP A 88 -14.68 -21.32 -0.12
N GLY A 89 -14.61 -22.60 0.23
CA GLY A 89 -13.85 -23.60 -0.53
C GLY A 89 -12.34 -23.44 -0.36
N THR A 90 -11.58 -24.20 -1.15
CA THR A 90 -10.10 -24.24 -1.10
C THR A 90 -9.44 -23.72 -2.38
N ASP A 91 -10.20 -23.10 -3.28
CA ASP A 91 -9.68 -22.63 -4.58
C ASP A 91 -8.59 -21.56 -4.43
N HIS A 92 -8.67 -20.74 -3.38
CA HIS A 92 -7.68 -19.72 -3.05
C HIS A 92 -6.31 -20.30 -2.61
N LEU A 93 -6.24 -21.60 -2.32
CA LEU A 93 -5.01 -22.30 -1.99
C LEU A 93 -4.26 -22.83 -3.22
N LYS A 94 -4.90 -22.85 -4.40
CA LYS A 94 -4.29 -23.30 -5.64
C LYS A 94 -3.31 -22.25 -6.15
N ASP A 95 -2.15 -22.69 -6.66
CA ASP A 95 -1.17 -21.79 -7.27
C ASP A 95 -1.81 -21.11 -8.50
N PRO A 96 -1.84 -19.76 -8.58
CA PRO A 96 -2.35 -19.06 -9.75
C PRO A 96 -1.59 -19.36 -11.05
N ASN A 97 -0.39 -19.95 -10.97
CA ASN A 97 0.40 -20.43 -12.12
C ASN A 97 0.29 -21.95 -12.34
N SER A 98 -0.59 -22.65 -11.62
CA SER A 98 -0.81 -24.09 -11.82
C SER A 98 -1.45 -24.36 -13.20
N PRO A 99 -0.93 -25.31 -14.00
CA PRO A 99 -1.44 -25.59 -15.35
C PRO A 99 -2.87 -26.14 -15.41
N ASP A 100 -3.50 -26.46 -14.28
CA ASP A 100 -4.86 -27.03 -14.19
C ASP A 100 -6.00 -25.99 -14.24
N ARG A 101 -5.72 -24.72 -14.57
CA ARG A 101 -6.77 -23.73 -14.89
C ARG A 101 -7.13 -23.81 -16.37
N SER A 102 -7.97 -24.79 -16.73
CA SER A 102 -8.65 -24.90 -18.04
C SER A 102 -10.14 -24.66 -17.93
#